data_AF-A0A6G3QM50-F1
#
_entry.id   AF-A0A6G3QM50-F1
#
_cell.length_a   1.000
_cell.length_b   1.000
_cell.length_c   1.000
_cell.angle_alpha   90.00
_cell.angle_beta   90.00
_cell.angle_gamma   90.00
#
_symmetry.space_group_name_H-M   'P 1'
#
loop_
_entity.id
_entity.type
_entity.pdbx_description
1 polymer ?
#
loop_
_entity_poly.entity_id
_entity_poly.type
_entity_poly.pdbx_seq_one_letter_code
_entity_poly.pdbx_strand_id
1 'polypeptide(L)'
;CFAGGTVRPLARNRHTPADAVARLARHPEADVRAMVAARPDLGPDLVAELRQDPDDYVRMRARLHPFSSTWAEYCAMKRVIGHGPDCLCPATEQATEPSPDWFAACAASEEPVLRRVAANWPGLPAELVETLAQDDD
;
A
#
# COMPACT_ATOMS: atom_id res chain seq x y z
N CYS A 1 -22.43 2.62 -5.21
CA CYS A 1 -21.56 3.81 -5.05
C CYS A 1 -20.74 3.62 -3.79
N PHE A 2 -19.41 3.74 -3.85
CA PHE A 2 -18.59 3.77 -2.65
C PHE A 2 -18.63 5.21 -2.09
N ALA A 3 -18.87 5.38 -0.80
CA ALA A 3 -18.81 6.70 -0.18
C ALA A 3 -17.37 7.26 -0.32
N GLY A 4 -17.23 8.56 -0.63
CA GLY A 4 -15.96 9.19 -1.02
C GLY A 4 -14.79 9.06 -0.03
N GLY A 5 -15.04 8.68 1.23
CA GLY A 5 -14.00 8.39 2.22
C GLY A 5 -13.41 6.97 2.18
N THR A 6 -14.13 6.00 1.59
CA THR A 6 -13.78 4.57 1.66
C THR A 6 -13.00 4.08 0.42
N VAL A 7 -13.06 4.82 -0.69
CA VAL A 7 -12.46 4.41 -1.97
C VAL A 7 -10.93 4.38 -1.95
N ARG A 8 -10.29 5.36 -1.31
CA ARG A 8 -8.82 5.46 -1.22
C ARG A 8 -8.20 4.36 -0.34
N PRO A 9 -8.76 4.04 0.85
CA PRO A 9 -8.32 2.86 1.62
C PRO A 9 -8.45 1.56 0.83
N LEU A 10 -9.56 1.34 0.13
CA LEU A 10 -9.78 0.11 -0.65
C LEU A 10 -8.81 -0.03 -1.83
N ALA A 11 -8.48 1.07 -2.52
CA ALA A 11 -7.51 1.05 -3.61
C ALA A 11 -6.10 0.61 -3.15
N ARG A 12 -5.72 0.93 -1.91
CA ARG A 12 -4.43 0.55 -1.30
C ARG A 12 -4.42 -0.80 -0.61
N ASN A 13 -5.57 -1.32 -0.22
CA ASN A 13 -5.65 -2.53 0.58
C ASN A 13 -5.38 -3.76 -0.32
N ARG A 14 -4.30 -4.49 -0.03
CA ARG A 14 -3.91 -5.73 -0.74
C ARG A 14 -4.95 -6.85 -0.65
N HIS A 15 -5.85 -6.77 0.32
CA HIS A 15 -6.93 -7.74 0.53
C HIS A 15 -8.25 -7.34 -0.12
N THR A 16 -8.31 -6.20 -0.82
CA THR A 16 -9.51 -5.82 -1.58
C THR A 16 -9.79 -6.86 -2.66
N PRO A 17 -11.01 -7.42 -2.73
CA PRO A 17 -11.38 -8.40 -3.74
C PRO A 17 -11.13 -7.93 -5.17
N ALA A 18 -10.74 -8.85 -6.05
CA ALA A 18 -10.35 -8.54 -7.42
C ALA A 18 -11.45 -7.83 -8.24
N ASP A 19 -12.72 -8.19 -8.02
CA ASP A 19 -13.88 -7.53 -8.65
C ASP A 19 -14.03 -6.07 -8.18
N ALA A 20 -13.79 -5.81 -6.89
CA ALA A 20 -13.77 -4.47 -6.35
C ALA A 20 -12.58 -3.66 -6.87
N VAL A 21 -11.39 -4.26 -6.99
CA VAL A 21 -10.22 -3.64 -7.62
C VAL A 21 -10.51 -3.28 -9.08
N ALA A 22 -11.13 -4.18 -9.85
CA ALA A 22 -11.52 -3.92 -11.23
C ALA A 22 -12.52 -2.75 -11.36
N ARG A 23 -13.44 -2.61 -10.40
CA ARG A 23 -14.35 -1.46 -10.35
C ARG A 23 -13.62 -0.16 -9.99
N LEU A 24 -12.67 -0.21 -9.06
CA LEU A 24 -11.85 0.94 -8.69
C LEU A 24 -10.90 1.38 -9.81
N ALA A 25 -10.42 0.44 -10.64
CA ALA A 25 -9.64 0.73 -11.83
C ALA A 25 -10.40 1.63 -12.84
N ARG A 26 -11.73 1.63 -12.79
CA ARG A 26 -12.63 2.44 -13.64
C ARG A 26 -13.31 3.57 -12.87
N HIS A 27 -12.81 3.91 -11.70
CA HIS A 27 -13.38 4.96 -10.86
C HIS A 27 -13.29 6.33 -11.58
N PRO A 28 -14.30 7.22 -11.44
CA PRO A 28 -14.28 8.53 -12.10
C PRO A 28 -13.08 9.41 -11.69
N GLU A 29 -12.63 9.31 -10.44
CA GLU A 29 -11.45 10.03 -9.95
C GLU A 29 -10.14 9.39 -10.45
N ALA A 30 -9.32 10.16 -11.15
CA ALA A 30 -8.02 9.72 -11.66
C ALA A 30 -7.06 9.28 -10.54
N ASP A 31 -7.07 9.95 -9.39
CA ASP A 31 -6.23 9.58 -8.24
C ASP A 31 -6.52 8.15 -7.77
N VAL A 32 -7.79 7.75 -7.72
CA VAL A 32 -8.18 6.39 -7.33
C VAL A 32 -7.69 5.39 -8.37
N ARG A 33 -7.84 5.69 -9.67
CA ARG A 33 -7.32 4.84 -10.75
C ARG A 33 -5.80 4.72 -10.71
N ALA A 34 -5.09 5.81 -10.39
CA ALA A 34 -3.63 5.83 -10.27
C ALA A 34 -3.15 5.00 -9.07
N MET A 35 -3.89 5.05 -7.95
CA MET A 35 -3.63 4.19 -6.80
C MET A 35 -3.80 2.71 -7.14
N VAL A 36 -4.81 2.37 -7.93
CA VAL A 36 -5.03 1.00 -8.43
C VAL A 36 -3.93 0.60 -9.40
N ALA A 37 -3.61 1.43 -10.41
CA ALA A 37 -2.58 1.18 -11.43
C ALA A 37 -1.18 0.90 -10.86
N ALA A 38 -0.91 1.38 -9.65
CA ALA A 38 0.35 1.16 -8.96
C ALA A 38 0.40 -0.18 -8.21
N ARG A 39 -0.71 -0.89 -8.03
CA ARG A 39 -0.72 -2.14 -7.26
C ARG A 39 0.04 -3.25 -7.97
N PRO A 40 0.80 -4.08 -7.24
CA PRO A 40 1.58 -5.19 -7.81
C PRO A 40 0.72 -6.40 -8.21
N ASP A 41 -0.50 -6.51 -7.68
CA ASP A 41 -1.40 -7.66 -7.86
C ASP A 41 -2.41 -7.47 -8.99
N LEU A 42 -2.22 -6.45 -9.84
CA LEU A 42 -3.08 -6.22 -10.99
C LEU A 42 -2.85 -7.26 -12.08
N GLY A 43 -3.95 -7.84 -12.56
CA GLY A 43 -3.93 -8.71 -13.74
C GLY A 43 -3.52 -7.96 -15.02
N PRO A 44 -2.93 -8.66 -16.01
CA PRO A 44 -2.38 -8.06 -17.21
C PRO A 44 -3.41 -7.28 -18.03
N ASP A 45 -4.66 -7.74 -18.06
CA ASP A 45 -5.75 -7.07 -18.79
C ASP A 45 -6.08 -5.69 -18.22
N LEU A 46 -6.14 -5.57 -16.88
CA LEU A 46 -6.37 -4.29 -16.22
C LEU A 46 -5.15 -3.36 -16.36
N VAL A 47 -3.93 -3.89 -16.34
CA VAL A 47 -2.72 -3.08 -16.62
C VAL A 47 -2.76 -2.54 -18.05
N ALA A 48 -3.18 -3.37 -19.02
CA ALA A 48 -3.31 -2.95 -20.42
C ALA A 48 -4.38 -1.86 -20.60
N GLU A 49 -5.51 -2.00 -19.91
CA GLU A 49 -6.57 -0.98 -19.87
C GLU A 49 -6.03 0.35 -19.30
N LEU A 50 -5.39 0.32 -18.13
CA LEU A 50 -4.87 1.51 -17.45
C LEU A 50 -3.70 2.18 -18.18
N ARG A 51 -2.99 1.48 -19.08
CA ARG A 51 -1.99 2.08 -19.97
C ARG A 51 -2.59 3.00 -21.03
N GLN A 52 -3.89 2.87 -21.30
CA GLN A 52 -4.66 3.70 -22.22
C GLN A 52 -5.56 4.71 -21.48
N ASP A 53 -5.39 4.88 -20.16
CA ASP A 53 -6.19 5.80 -19.36
C ASP A 53 -6.09 7.25 -19.90
N PRO A 54 -7.18 8.04 -19.90
CA PRO A 54 -7.12 9.44 -20.31
C PRO A 54 -6.17 10.29 -19.45
N ASP A 55 -5.91 9.90 -18.19
CA ASP A 55 -5.04 10.63 -17.28
C ASP A 55 -3.56 10.19 -17.41
N ASP A 56 -2.67 11.16 -17.59
CA ASP A 56 -1.23 10.95 -17.79
C ASP A 56 -0.56 10.26 -16.59
N TYR A 57 -0.97 10.60 -15.37
CA TYR A 57 -0.41 10.04 -14.14
C TYR A 57 -0.83 8.57 -13.97
N VAL A 58 -2.07 8.24 -14.32
CA VAL A 58 -2.54 6.84 -14.36
C VAL A 58 -1.74 6.03 -15.39
N ARG A 59 -1.55 6.56 -16.61
CA ARG A 59 -0.75 5.87 -17.65
C ARG A 59 0.69 5.65 -17.21
N MET A 60 1.31 6.64 -16.57
CA MET A 60 2.66 6.52 -16.02
C MET A 60 2.72 5.39 -14.98
N ARG A 61 1.79 5.34 -14.02
CA ARG A 61 1.74 4.25 -13.02
C ARG A 61 1.61 2.88 -13.67
N ALA A 62 0.74 2.72 -14.67
CA ALA A 62 0.54 1.46 -15.39
C ALA A 62 1.75 1.03 -16.25
N ARG A 63 2.55 2.00 -16.75
CA ARG A 63 3.83 1.72 -17.43
C ARG A 63 4.90 1.20 -16.46
N LEU A 64 4.88 1.67 -15.23
CA LEU A 64 5.84 1.31 -14.19
C LEU A 64 5.50 -0.01 -13.47
N HIS A 65 4.30 -0.55 -13.66
CA HIS A 65 3.85 -1.82 -13.07
C HIS A 65 4.87 -2.98 -13.16
N PRO A 66 5.58 -3.21 -14.29
CA PRO A 66 6.60 -4.27 -14.38
C PRO A 66 7.77 -4.10 -13.38
N PHE A 67 8.00 -2.90 -12.86
CA PHE A 67 9.02 -2.57 -11.87
C PHE A 67 8.47 -2.50 -10.44
N SER A 68 7.19 -2.83 -10.26
CA SER A 68 6.50 -2.92 -8.98
C SER A 68 5.66 -4.20 -8.94
N SER A 69 6.30 -5.33 -9.24
CA SER A 69 5.69 -6.67 -9.28
C SER A 69 5.53 -7.30 -7.90
N THR A 70 6.21 -6.72 -6.90
CA THR A 70 6.04 -7.07 -5.49
C THR A 70 5.54 -5.89 -4.67
N TRP A 71 4.91 -6.18 -3.52
CA TRP A 71 4.50 -5.13 -2.57
C TRP A 71 5.68 -4.34 -2.01
N ALA A 72 6.88 -4.92 -1.93
CA ALA A 72 8.09 -4.23 -1.51
C ALA A 72 8.55 -3.20 -2.55
N GLU A 73 8.61 -3.60 -3.83
CA GLU A 73 8.93 -2.70 -4.95
C GLU A 73 7.90 -1.58 -5.09
N TYR A 74 6.61 -1.91 -4.94
CA TYR A 74 5.54 -0.92 -4.86
C TYR A 74 5.78 0.13 -3.77
N CYS A 75 6.16 -0.30 -2.56
CA CYS A 75 6.46 0.62 -1.45
C CYS A 75 7.65 1.55 -1.78
N ALA A 76 8.71 1.00 -2.37
CA ALA A 76 9.87 1.78 -2.82
C ALA A 76 9.47 2.82 -3.89
N MET A 77 8.70 2.40 -4.90
CA MET A 77 8.24 3.26 -5.98
C MET A 77 7.25 4.34 -5.50
N LYS A 78 6.36 3.99 -4.57
CA LYS A 78 5.39 4.90 -3.95
C LYS A 78 6.09 6.05 -3.21
N ARG A 79 7.23 5.80 -2.56
CA ARG A 79 8.02 6.84 -1.88
C ARG A 79 8.55 7.89 -2.86
N VAL A 80 8.88 7.50 -4.09
CA VAL A 80 9.43 8.42 -5.11
C VAL A 80 8.32 9.15 -5.88
N ILE A 81 7.21 8.47 -6.20
CA ILE A 81 6.17 9.00 -7.11
C ILE A 81 4.98 9.62 -6.36
N GLY A 82 4.80 9.31 -5.07
CA GLY A 82 3.72 9.85 -4.24
C GLY A 82 3.89 11.32 -3.84
N HIS A 83 5.03 11.91 -4.21
CA HIS A 83 5.42 13.27 -3.92
C HIS A 83 5.63 13.98 -5.26
N GLY A 84 4.91 15.08 -5.49
CA GLY A 84 5.22 15.96 -6.61
C GLY A 84 6.66 16.47 -6.50
N PRO A 85 7.25 17.01 -7.59
CA PRO A 85 8.63 17.51 -7.57
C PRO A 85 8.89 18.55 -6.47
N ASP A 86 7.85 19.22 -5.98
CA ASP A 86 7.91 20.27 -4.94
C ASP A 86 7.56 19.78 -3.52
N CYS A 87 7.52 18.47 -3.26
CA CYS A 87 7.09 17.98 -1.95
C CYS A 87 8.20 18.08 -0.89
N LEU A 88 7.95 18.86 0.17
CA LEU A 88 8.87 19.16 1.27
C LEU A 88 8.65 18.29 2.52
N CYS A 89 7.98 17.13 2.42
CA CYS A 89 7.73 16.30 3.60
C CYS A 89 9.03 15.63 4.11
N PRO A 90 9.21 15.41 5.44
CA PRO A 90 10.43 14.82 6.01
C PRO A 90 10.72 13.37 5.58
N ALA A 91 9.82 12.74 4.82
CA ALA A 91 9.92 11.35 4.36
C ALA A 91 11.00 11.11 3.27
N THR A 92 11.75 12.14 2.87
CA THR A 92 12.98 11.99 2.08
C THR A 92 14.18 11.57 2.92
N GLU A 93 14.10 11.64 4.25
CA GLU A 93 15.01 10.85 5.07
C GLU A 93 14.65 9.38 4.85
N GLN A 94 15.64 8.59 4.44
CA GLN A 94 15.59 7.15 4.64
C GLN A 94 15.40 6.92 6.13
N ALA A 95 14.15 6.84 6.58
CA ALA A 95 13.86 6.19 7.83
C ALA A 95 14.32 4.75 7.62
N THR A 96 15.53 4.44 8.11
CA THR A 96 16.00 3.07 8.25
C THR A 96 14.86 2.35 8.94
N GLU A 97 14.18 1.47 8.20
CA GLU A 97 13.10 0.69 8.78
C GLU A 97 13.68 -0.02 10.00
N PRO A 98 13.02 0.06 11.18
CA PRO A 98 13.49 -0.65 12.35
C PRO A 98 13.70 -2.13 12.03
N SER A 99 14.69 -2.76 12.66
CA SER A 99 14.98 -4.15 12.36
C SER A 99 13.77 -5.06 12.69
N PRO A 100 13.66 -6.21 12.02
CA PRO A 100 12.71 -7.26 12.40
C PRO A 100 12.70 -7.56 13.90
N ASP A 101 13.90 -7.60 14.51
CA ASP A 101 14.08 -7.85 15.94
C ASP A 101 13.49 -6.73 16.81
N TRP A 102 13.51 -5.48 16.33
CA TRP A 102 12.87 -4.36 17.02
C TRP A 102 11.35 -4.50 17.01
N PHE A 103 10.75 -4.91 15.89
CA PHE A 103 9.30 -5.18 15.83
C PHE A 103 8.91 -6.39 16.68
N ALA A 104 9.76 -7.42 16.76
CA ALA A 104 9.57 -8.54 17.67
C ALA A 104 9.63 -8.11 19.15
N ALA A 105 10.56 -7.21 19.50
CA ALA A 105 10.62 -6.62 20.84
C ALA A 105 9.39 -5.74 21.15
N CYS A 106 8.86 -5.00 20.16
CA CYS A 106 7.61 -4.26 20.30
C CYS A 106 6.40 -5.18 20.52
N ALA A 107 6.36 -6.35 19.88
CA ALA A 107 5.31 -7.35 20.08
C ALA A 107 5.32 -7.95 21.50
N ALA A 108 6.50 -8.06 22.12
CA ALA A 108 6.69 -8.59 23.47
C ALA A 108 6.68 -7.49 24.56
N SER A 109 6.38 -6.23 24.21
CA SER A 109 6.42 -5.11 25.14
C SER A 109 5.17 -5.04 26.03
N GLU A 110 5.35 -4.65 27.28
CA GLU A 110 4.24 -4.35 28.20
C GLU A 110 3.44 -3.09 27.77
N GLU A 111 4.00 -2.25 26.88
CA GLU A 111 3.37 -1.01 26.40
C GLU A 111 2.39 -1.26 25.23
N PRO A 112 1.08 -1.02 25.39
CA PRO A 112 0.06 -1.32 24.37
C PRO A 112 0.23 -0.56 23.05
N VAL A 113 0.86 0.61 23.09
CA VAL A 113 1.15 1.39 21.87
C VAL A 113 2.22 0.70 21.01
N LEU A 114 3.19 0.01 21.62
CA LEU A 114 4.25 -0.68 20.90
C LEU A 114 3.76 -2.00 20.29
N ARG A 115 2.87 -2.71 20.98
CA ARG A 115 2.16 -3.89 20.44
C ARG A 115 1.36 -3.57 19.17
N ARG A 116 0.64 -2.44 19.16
CA ARG A 116 -0.07 -1.94 17.96
C ARG A 116 0.87 -1.52 16.83
N VAL A 117 2.04 -0.98 17.14
CA VAL A 117 3.08 -0.67 16.13
C VAL A 117 3.60 -1.96 15.50
N ALA A 118 3.84 -3.01 16.28
CA ALA A 118 4.25 -4.32 15.78
C ALA A 118 3.18 -4.98 14.91
N ALA A 119 1.90 -4.89 15.28
CA ALA A 119 0.79 -5.44 14.51
C ALA A 119 0.63 -4.82 13.10
N ASN A 120 1.10 -3.58 12.90
CA ASN A 120 1.09 -2.91 11.60
C ASN A 120 2.25 -3.34 10.68
N TRP A 121 3.22 -4.11 11.18
CA TRP A 121 4.38 -4.54 10.40
C TRP A 121 4.12 -5.89 9.71
N PRO A 122 4.21 -5.96 8.36
CA PRO A 122 3.83 -7.15 7.59
C PRO A 122 4.83 -8.31 7.67
N GLY A 123 5.99 -8.12 8.32
CA GLY A 123 7.03 -9.14 8.46
C GLY A 123 7.01 -9.90 9.79
N LEU A 124 6.01 -9.69 10.64
CA LEU A 124 5.97 -10.25 11.99
C LEU A 124 5.87 -11.81 11.93
N PRO A 125 6.68 -12.55 12.72
CA PRO A 125 6.55 -14.00 12.83
C PRO A 125 5.14 -14.43 13.26
N ALA A 126 4.63 -15.52 12.69
CA ALA A 126 3.26 -15.99 12.91
C ALA A 126 2.90 -16.18 14.39
N GLU A 127 3.84 -16.69 15.19
CA GLU A 127 3.65 -16.92 16.64
C GLU A 127 3.40 -15.61 17.42
N LEU A 128 4.04 -14.52 17.01
CA LEU A 128 3.84 -13.20 17.62
C LEU A 128 2.54 -12.54 17.16
N VAL A 129 2.10 -12.83 15.93
CA VAL A 129 0.79 -12.38 15.43
C VAL A 129 -0.34 -13.04 16.21
N GLU A 130 -0.24 -14.34 16.48
CA GLU A 130 -1.22 -15.07 17.28
C GLU A 130 -1.29 -14.56 18.73
N THR A 131 -0.13 -14.23 19.31
CA THR A 131 -0.05 -13.66 20.66
C THR A 131 -0.71 -12.27 20.72
N LEU A 132 -0.40 -11.38 19.77
CA LEU A 132 -1.02 -10.05 19.68
C LEU A 132 -2.51 -10.10 19.36
N ALA A 133 -2.99 -11.16 18.70
CA ALA A 133 -4.41 -11.34 18.38
C ALA A 133 -5.26 -11.75 19.58
N GLN A 134 -4.65 -12.24 20.67
CA GLN A 134 -5.32 -12.54 21.94
C GLN A 134 -5.16 -11.43 22.97
N ASP A 135 -4.51 -10.33 22.59
CA ASP A 135 -4.31 -9.19 23.46
C ASP A 135 -5.54 -8.27 23.39
N ASP A 136 -6.06 -7.88 24.55
CA ASP A 136 -7.35 -7.17 24.67
C ASP A 136 -7.22 -5.63 24.46
N ASP A 137 -5.99 -5.11 24.30
CA ASP A 137 -5.66 -3.68 24.13
C ASP A 137 -5.40 -3.23 22.67
#